data_AF-A0ABD3RC32-F1
#
_entry.id   AF-A0ABD3RC32-F1
#
_cell.length_a   1.000
_cell.length_b   1.000
_cell.length_c   1.000
_cell.angle_alpha   90.00
_cell.angle_beta   90.00
_cell.angle_gamma   90.00
#
_symmetry.space_group_name_H-M   'P 1'
#
loop_
_entity.id
_entity.type
_entity.pdbx_description
1 polymer ?
#
loop_
_entity_poly.entity_id
_entity_poly.type
_entity_poly.pdbx_seq_one_letter_code
_entity_poly.pdbx_strand_id
1 'polypeptide(L)' 'MTVQLGTLGELQRLYDDLVENAEACRLDRYATSEKSGRSRWLWSRFIPKTLHAPVQGLYLYGGVGTGKTMLMDLFFDQL' A
#
# COMPACT_ATOMS: atom_id res chain seq x y z
N MET A 1 -6.81 -9.80 25.14
CA MET A 1 -6.17 -8.52 24.77
C MET A 1 -4.77 -8.69 24.19
N THR A 2 -3.82 -9.40 24.83
CA THR A 2 -2.44 -9.55 24.30
C THR A 2 -2.34 -10.13 22.88
N VAL A 3 -3.14 -11.15 22.56
CA VAL A 3 -3.15 -11.78 21.22
C VAL A 3 -3.66 -10.81 20.15
N GLN A 4 -4.67 -9.99 20.47
CA GLN A 4 -5.26 -9.03 19.52
C GLN A 4 -4.29 -7.89 19.20
N LEU A 5 -3.56 -7.40 20.21
CA LEU A 5 -2.49 -6.42 20.05
C LEU A 5 -1.33 -6.98 19.22
N GLY A 6 -0.96 -8.25 19.44
CA GLY A 6 0.07 -8.93 18.65
C GLY A 6 -0.25 -8.98 17.15
N THR A 7 -1.51 -9.27 16.80
CA THR A 7 -1.95 -9.29 15.40
C THR A 7 -1.80 -7.93 14.72
N LEU A 8 -2.02 -6.83 15.46
CA LEU A 8 -1.86 -5.47 14.92
C LEU A 8 -0.39 -5.12 14.71
N GLY A 9 0.48 -5.53 15.63
CA GLY A 9 1.93 -5.39 15.45
C GLY A 9 2.44 -6.14 14.22
N GLU A 10 1.93 -7.33 13.95
CA GLU A 10 2.27 -8.08 12.73
C GLU A 10 1.74 -7.39 11.46
N LEU A 11 0.54 -6.79 11.51
CA LEU A 11 -0.01 -6.03 10.37
C LEU A 11 0.85 -4.78 10.08
N GLN A 12 1.28 -4.07 11.12
CA GLN A 12 2.19 -2.94 11.01
C GLN A 12 3.53 -3.37 10.40
N ARG A 13 4.13 -4.45 10.92
CA ARG A 13 5.39 -5.00 10.37
C ARG A 13 5.26 -5.33 8.88
N LEU A 14 4.16 -5.97 8.47
CA LEU A 14 3.91 -6.30 7.06
C LEU A 14 3.77 -5.05 6.18
N TYR A 15 3.12 -3.99 6.68
CA TYR A 15 3.03 -2.73 5.95
C TYR A 15 4.41 -2.10 5.77
N ASP A 16 5.20 -2.02 6.84
CA ASP A 16 6.55 -1.45 6.82
C ASP A 16 7.46 -2.25 5.87
N ASP A 17 7.44 -3.58 5.94
CA ASP A 17 8.16 -4.46 5.01
C ASP A 17 7.77 -4.18 3.55
N LEU A 18 6.48 -3.97 3.25
CA LEU A 18 6.01 -3.65 1.90
C LEU A 18 6.43 -2.27 1.43
N VAL A 19 6.47 -1.29 2.32
CA VAL A 19 6.95 0.06 2.02
C VAL A 19 8.45 0.04 1.72
N GLU A 20 9.25 -0.66 2.55
CA GLU A 20 10.70 -0.81 2.34
C GLU A 20 11.02 -1.56 1.04
N ASN A 21 10.21 -2.56 0.68
CA ASN A 21 10.43 -3.40 -0.49
C ASN A 21 9.63 -2.97 -1.73
N ALA A 22 8.95 -1.81 -1.70
CA ALA A 22 8.11 -1.34 -2.80
C ALA A 22 8.86 -1.26 -4.14
N GLU A 23 10.14 -0.87 -4.08
CA GLU A 23 11.09 -0.79 -5.19
C GLU A 23 11.35 -2.17 -5.83
N ALA A 24 11.54 -3.20 -5.00
CA ALA A 24 11.79 -4.58 -5.45
C ALA A 24 10.52 -5.22 -6.04
N CYS A 25 9.35 -4.87 -5.49
CA CYS A 25 8.06 -5.42 -5.91
C CYS A 25 7.52 -4.85 -7.22
N ARG A 26 8.16 -3.85 -7.85
CA ARG A 26 7.71 -3.20 -9.10
C ARG A 26 6.21 -2.87 -9.07
N LEU A 27 5.75 -2.24 -7.98
CA LEU A 27 4.36 -1.82 -7.82
C LEU A 27 3.90 -0.78 -8.88
N ASP A 28 4.83 -0.32 -9.73
CA ASP A 28 4.64 0.46 -10.96
C ASP A 28 3.62 -0.09 -11.95
N ARG A 29 3.20 -1.36 -11.84
CA ARG A 29 2.20 -1.94 -12.75
C ARG A 29 0.87 -1.18 -12.76
N TYR A 30 0.54 -0.46 -11.69
CA TYR A 30 -0.63 0.42 -11.64
C TYR A 30 -0.36 1.88 -12.04
N ALA A 31 0.91 2.30 -12.13
CA ALA A 31 1.28 3.64 -12.60
C ALA A 31 1.16 3.77 -14.14
N THR A 32 1.11 2.65 -14.88
CA THR A 32 0.95 2.66 -16.33
C THR A 32 -0.52 2.57 -16.77
N SER A 33 -1.33 3.54 -16.38
CA SER A 33 -2.50 3.95 -17.19
C SER A 33 -2.35 5.42 -17.58
N GLU A 34 -1.13 5.78 -17.96
CA GLU A 34 -0.89 7.04 -18.63
C GLU A 34 -1.44 6.94 -20.05
N LYS A 35 -2.71 7.35 -20.23
CA LYS A 35 -3.30 7.64 -21.53
C LYS A 35 -2.28 8.44 -22.36
N SER A 36 -1.85 7.86 -23.46
CA SER A 36 -0.91 8.40 -24.43
C SER A 36 -1.52 9.62 -25.13
N GLY A 37 -1.53 10.77 -24.43
CA GLY A 37 -1.77 12.08 -24.99
C GLY A 37 -0.46 12.62 -25.57
N ARG A 38 -0.48 12.94 -26.86
CA ARG A 38 0.61 13.43 -27.71
C ARG A 38 1.43 14.62 -27.14
N SER A 39 1.06 15.19 -26.00
CA SER A 39 1.72 16.35 -25.37
C SER A 39 2.89 16.01 -24.44
N ARG A 40 3.07 14.74 -24.02
CA ARG A 40 4.10 14.38 -23.01
C ARG A 40 5.54 14.27 -23.57
N TRP A 41 5.74 14.16 -24.89
CA TRP A 41 7.07 13.95 -25.48
C TRP A 41 8.06 15.12 -25.23
N LEU A 42 7.55 16.35 -25.09
CA LEU A 42 8.39 17.53 -24.87
C LEU A 42 8.72 17.78 -23.38
N TRP A 43 7.96 17.20 -22.45
CA TRP A 43 8.12 17.41 -21.00
C TRP A 43 8.73 16.21 -20.26
N SER A 44 8.79 15.05 -20.90
CA SER A 44 9.36 13.81 -20.33
C SER A 44 10.87 13.83 -20.14
N ARG A 45 11.57 14.85 -20.65
CA ARG A 45 13.03 14.99 -20.58
C ARG A 45 13.54 15.71 -19.33
N PHE A 46 12.65 16.36 -18.58
CA PHE A 46 12.99 17.15 -17.38
C PHE A 46 12.44 16.58 -16.07
N ILE A 47 11.69 15.47 -16.12
CA ILE A 47 11.11 14.86 -14.93
C ILE A 47 11.99 13.66 -14.55
N PRO A 48 12.67 13.69 -13.38
CA PRO A 48 13.35 12.50 -12.88
C PRO A 48 12.31 11.39 -12.75
N LYS A 49 12.58 10.25 -13.39
CA LYS A 49 11.75 9.04 -13.29
C LYS A 49 11.90 8.41 -11.92
N THR A 50 11.39 9.06 -10.89
CA THR A 50 11.11 8.44 -9.59
C THR A 50 9.59 8.28 -9.53
N LEU A 51 9.06 7.45 -10.41
CA LEU A 51 7.62 7.22 -10.56
C LEU A 51 7.19 5.96 -9.82
N HIS A 52 7.78 5.70 -8.65
CA HIS A 52 7.30 4.61 -7.81
C HIS A 52 6.01 5.07 -7.14
N ALA A 53 4.91 4.39 -7.44
CA ALA A 53 3.63 4.65 -6.79
C ALA A 53 3.74 4.23 -5.31
N PRO A 54 3.41 5.12 -4.35
CA PRO A 54 3.46 4.76 -2.93
C PRO A 54 2.49 3.62 -2.61
N VAL A 55 2.83 2.78 -1.63
CA VAL A 55 1.94 1.73 -1.12
C VAL A 55 0.68 2.39 -0.57
N GLN A 56 -0.46 2.17 -1.24
CA GLN A 56 -1.74 2.81 -0.87
C GLN A 56 -2.34 2.26 0.43
N GLY A 57 -2.00 1.03 0.82
CA GLY A 57 -2.48 0.38 2.03
C GLY A 57 -2.63 -1.13 1.89
N LEU A 58 -3.04 -1.77 2.98
CA LEU A 58 -3.35 -3.21 3.03
C LEU A 58 -4.85 -3.46 2.91
N TYR A 59 -5.21 -4.48 2.15
CA TYR A 59 -6.60 -4.94 2.04
C TYR A 59 -6.78 -6.31 2.70
N LEU A 60 -7.62 -6.37 3.74
CA LEU A 60 -7.93 -7.61 4.45
C LEU A 60 -9.09 -8.34 3.76
N TYR A 61 -8.81 -9.51 3.19
CA TYR A 61 -9.80 -10.37 2.54
C TYR A 61 -10.17 -11.58 3.42
N GLY A 62 -11.43 -12.02 3.37
CA GLY A 62 -11.91 -13.21 4.07
C GLY A 62 -13.44 -13.23 4.24
N GLY A 63 -14.00 -14.33 4.75
CA GLY A 63 -15.44 -14.53 4.92
C GLY A 63 -16.16 -13.53 5.84
N VAL A 64 -17.49 -13.53 5.82
CA VAL A 64 -18.29 -12.67 6.72
C VAL A 64 -18.13 -13.14 8.17
N GLY A 65 -18.08 -12.21 9.13
CA GLY A 65 -17.98 -12.53 10.56
C GLY A 65 -16.57 -12.89 11.04
N THR A 66 -15.53 -12.81 10.20
CA THR A 66 -14.15 -13.15 10.60
C THR A 66 -13.43 -12.06 11.41
N GLY A 67 -14.14 -11.06 11.93
CA GLY A 67 -13.57 -10.03 12.80
C GLY A 67 -12.70 -8.97 12.11
N LYS A 68 -12.75 -8.81 10.77
CA LYS A 68 -11.98 -7.78 10.05
C LYS A 68 -12.30 -6.35 10.52
N THR A 69 -13.59 -6.03 10.70
CA THR A 69 -14.02 -4.71 11.20
C THR A 69 -13.53 -4.48 12.63
N MET A 70 -13.71 -5.47 13.52
CA MET A 70 -13.17 -5.41 14.89
C MET A 70 -11.65 -5.17 14.90
N LEU A 71 -10.90 -5.80 13.99
CA LEU A 71 -9.47 -5.58 13.88
C LEU A 71 -9.14 -4.14 13.47
N MET A 72 -9.88 -3.58 12.51
CA MET A 72 -9.73 -2.18 12.11
C MET A 72 -10.09 -1.21 13.24
N ASP A 73 -11.13 -1.50 14.01
CA ASP A 73 -11.51 -0.70 15.18
C ASP A 73 -10.40 -0.70 16.24
N LEU A 74 -9.84 -1.88 16.55
CA LEU A 74 -8.73 -2.01 17.51
C LEU A 74 -7.44 -1.33 17.03
N PHE A 75 -7.19 -1.30 15.72
CA PHE A 75 -6.08 -0.53 15.14
C PHE A 75 -6.28 0.97 15.37
N PHE A 76 -7.47 1.48 15.07
CA PHE A 76 -7.81 2.87 15.24
C PHE A 76 -7.68 3.32 16.70
N ASP A 77 -8.12 2.48 17.65
CA ASP A 77 -8.02 2.75 19.09
C ASP A 77 -6.58 2.76 19.63
N GLN A 78 -5.60 2.27 18.85
CA GLN A 78 -4.19 2.19 19.23
C GLN A 78 -3.29 3.29 18.65
N LEU A 79 -3.82 4.10 17.73
CA LEU A 79 -3.16 5.30 17.19
C LEU A 79 -3.41 6.51 18.09
#